data_AF-A0A8J2P094-F1
#
_entry.id   AF-A0A8J2P094-F1
#
_cell.length_a   1.000
_cell.length_b   1.000
_cell.length_c   1.000
_cell.angle_alpha   90.00
_cell.angle_beta   90.00
_cell.angle_gamma   90.00
#
_symmetry.space_group_name_H-M   'P 1'
#
loop_
_entity.id
_entity.type
_entity.pdbx_description
1 polymer ?
#
loop_
_entity_poly.entity_id
_entity_poly.type
_entity_poly.pdbx_seq_one_letter_code
_entity_poly.pdbx_strand_id
1 'polypeptide(L)'
;MVVIIIILVSIFAFSVANPPLQIPSNSQSYSHKLPNWSEKIISPEDLLPPSLKPLHYEIKLQPILYPEGGPNEWSAPGSVEITALGVSEINKIVIHRHPDLKINQTSITLSDEFHNSIKVESVEEGSDSHKYGIVLGSNLIIGRKYVLSLKFVADINDGSTGLGLYRAFYTDQNGDVKRLATTQFMEYGARKVFPCLDEPSFKSTFAIYLARRTEDKNYITLTNSILKINGSGVEEY
;
A
#
# COMPACT_ATOMS: atom_id res chain seq x y z
N MET A 1 21.77 64.58 36.48
CA MET A 1 22.02 63.15 36.18
C MET A 1 20.68 62.48 35.98
N VAL A 2 20.31 62.21 34.73
CA VAL A 2 19.08 61.47 34.37
C VAL A 2 19.56 60.21 33.67
N VAL A 3 19.32 59.07 34.29
CA VAL A 3 19.74 57.75 33.80
C VAL A 3 18.67 57.25 32.83
N ILE A 4 19.05 57.08 31.57
CA ILE A 4 18.23 56.46 30.52
C ILE A 4 18.34 54.95 30.70
N ILE A 5 17.24 54.30 31.09
CA ILE A 5 17.13 52.84 31.17
C ILE A 5 16.72 52.34 29.77
N ILE A 6 17.67 51.71 29.07
CA ILE A 6 17.41 50.97 27.82
C ILE A 6 16.97 49.56 28.22
N ILE A 7 15.68 49.25 28.07
CA ILE A 7 15.17 47.88 28.20
C ILE A 7 15.33 47.20 26.84
N LEU A 8 16.36 46.35 26.72
CA LEU A 8 16.51 45.39 25.63
C LEU A 8 15.44 44.29 25.78
N VAL A 9 14.40 44.33 24.95
CA VAL A 9 13.45 43.22 24.81
C VAL A 9 14.11 42.13 23.97
N SER A 10 14.74 41.18 24.63
CA SER A 10 15.20 39.93 24.03
C SER A 10 13.99 39.09 23.64
N ILE A 11 13.69 39.01 22.34
CA ILE A 11 12.72 38.07 21.79
C ILE A 11 13.32 36.66 21.96
N PHE A 12 12.98 35.98 23.05
CA PHE A 12 13.13 34.53 23.13
C PHE A 12 12.05 33.90 22.24
N ALA A 13 12.40 33.69 20.97
CA ALA A 13 11.69 32.75 20.13
C ALA A 13 11.93 31.35 20.72
N PHE A 14 10.99 30.88 21.55
CA PHE A 14 10.88 29.46 21.85
C PHE A 14 10.46 28.76 20.55
N SER A 15 11.46 28.40 19.74
CA SER A 15 11.34 27.36 18.73
C SER A 15 11.02 26.08 19.48
N VAL A 16 9.73 25.75 19.59
CA VAL A 16 9.29 24.44 20.06
C VAL A 16 9.68 23.46 18.95
N ALA A 17 10.92 23.01 18.99
CA ALA A 17 11.38 21.89 18.19
C ALA A 17 10.48 20.72 18.57
N ASN A 18 9.66 20.24 17.63
CA ASN A 18 8.93 19.00 17.80
C ASN A 18 9.92 17.94 18.29
N PRO A 19 9.61 17.18 19.35
CA PRO A 19 10.46 16.08 19.73
C PRO A 19 10.61 15.15 18.52
N PRO A 20 11.83 14.67 18.23
CA PRO A 20 12.05 13.75 17.13
C PRO A 20 11.12 12.55 17.29
N LEU A 21 10.63 12.02 16.16
CA LEU A 21 9.89 10.75 16.12
C LEU A 21 10.64 9.73 16.98
N GLN A 22 9.99 9.24 18.03
CA GLN A 22 10.55 8.19 18.87
C GLN A 22 10.43 6.88 18.10
N ILE A 23 11.41 6.63 17.23
CA ILE A 23 11.67 5.29 16.71
C ILE A 23 12.04 4.45 17.95
N PRO A 24 11.38 3.32 18.22
CA PRO A 24 11.72 2.47 19.36
C PRO A 24 13.22 2.20 19.38
N SER A 25 13.84 2.38 20.55
CA SER A 25 15.30 2.36 20.78
C SER A 25 15.95 0.99 20.62
N ASN A 26 15.28 0.05 19.94
CA ASN A 26 15.94 -1.11 19.39
C ASN A 26 16.67 -0.70 18.11
N SER A 27 17.64 0.21 18.25
CA SER A 27 18.71 0.37 17.29
C SER A 27 19.67 -0.81 17.45
N GLN A 28 19.19 -2.02 17.14
CA GLN A 28 20.08 -2.84 16.34
C GLN A 28 20.28 -2.01 15.08
N SER A 29 21.52 -1.62 14.82
CA SER A 29 21.89 -1.08 13.53
C SER A 29 21.37 -2.08 12.50
N TYR A 30 20.23 -1.78 11.88
CA TYR A 30 19.82 -2.43 10.65
C TYR A 30 20.83 -1.93 9.62
N SER A 31 22.01 -2.56 9.64
CA SER A 31 22.84 -2.67 8.46
C SER A 31 21.96 -3.43 7.48
N HIS A 32 21.10 -2.71 6.76
CA HIS A 32 20.83 -3.07 5.39
C HIS A 32 22.21 -3.09 4.75
N LYS A 33 22.86 -4.27 4.77
CA LYS A 33 23.81 -4.59 3.73
C LYS A 33 23.01 -4.31 2.47
N LEU A 34 23.39 -3.28 1.71
CA LEU A 34 22.89 -3.13 0.36
C LEU A 34 23.02 -4.53 -0.25
N PRO A 35 21.94 -5.09 -0.84
CA PRO A 35 22.03 -6.40 -1.45
C PRO A 35 23.27 -6.37 -2.32
N ASN A 36 24.11 -7.40 -2.19
CA ASN A 36 25.27 -7.51 -3.05
C ASN A 36 24.70 -7.63 -4.47
N TRP A 37 24.67 -6.52 -5.22
CA TRP A 37 24.13 -6.47 -6.58
C TRP A 37 25.00 -7.23 -7.58
N SER A 38 25.99 -7.99 -7.09
CA SER A 38 26.60 -9.09 -7.83
C SER A 38 25.54 -10.13 -8.16
N GLU A 39 24.89 -9.94 -9.30
CA GLU A 39 24.20 -10.94 -10.10
C GLU A 39 23.51 -12.06 -9.30
N LYS A 40 22.46 -11.71 -8.53
CA LYS A 40 21.42 -12.71 -8.32
C LYS A 40 20.76 -12.91 -9.68
N ILE A 41 21.17 -13.95 -10.40
CA ILE A 41 20.52 -14.38 -11.64
C ILE A 41 19.07 -14.69 -11.26
N ILE A 42 18.15 -13.81 -11.62
CA ILE A 42 16.71 -14.04 -11.45
C ILE A 42 16.37 -15.18 -12.40
N SER A 43 15.91 -16.31 -11.87
CA SER A 43 15.45 -17.39 -12.73
C SER A 43 14.22 -16.91 -13.50
N PRO A 44 14.04 -17.26 -14.79
CA PRO A 44 12.79 -16.98 -15.50
C PRO A 44 11.54 -17.47 -14.76
N GLU A 45 11.68 -18.50 -13.94
CA GLU A 45 10.62 -19.04 -13.07
C GLU A 45 10.24 -18.13 -11.91
N ASP A 46 11.14 -17.24 -11.47
CA ASP A 46 10.88 -16.27 -10.41
C ASP A 46 10.07 -15.07 -10.92
N LEU A 47 10.12 -14.78 -12.23
CA LEU A 47 9.37 -13.70 -12.87
C LEU A 47 7.89 -14.07 -13.08
N LEU A 48 7.05 -13.07 -13.24
CA LEU A 48 5.68 -13.24 -13.69
C LEU A 48 5.66 -13.65 -15.16
N PRO A 49 4.81 -14.62 -15.55
CA PRO A 49 4.57 -14.90 -16.96
C PRO A 49 3.97 -13.64 -17.63
N PRO A 50 4.36 -13.36 -18.90
CA PRO A 50 3.85 -12.20 -19.62
C PRO A 50 2.38 -12.41 -19.99
N SER A 51 1.48 -12.07 -19.07
CA SER A 51 0.02 -12.20 -19.25
C SER A 51 -0.60 -10.83 -19.52
N LEU A 52 -0.27 -9.87 -18.65
CA LEU A 52 -0.75 -8.51 -18.66
C LEU A 52 0.40 -7.52 -18.57
N LYS A 53 0.25 -6.37 -19.23
CA LYS A 53 1.07 -5.18 -19.02
C LYS A 53 0.22 -4.13 -18.28
N PRO A 54 0.52 -3.78 -17.02
CA PRO A 54 -0.30 -2.84 -16.28
C PRO A 54 -0.14 -1.42 -16.82
N LEU A 55 -1.22 -0.67 -16.80
CA LEU A 55 -1.29 0.71 -17.27
C LEU A 55 -1.66 1.67 -16.12
N HIS A 56 -2.65 1.27 -15.32
CA HIS A 56 -3.18 2.08 -14.24
C HIS A 56 -3.68 1.21 -13.08
N TYR A 57 -3.49 1.70 -11.86
CA TYR A 57 -4.03 1.14 -10.63
C TYR A 57 -4.93 2.18 -9.95
N GLU A 58 -6.15 1.77 -9.59
CA GLU A 58 -6.91 2.43 -8.53
C GLU A 58 -6.83 1.59 -7.26
N ILE A 59 -6.30 2.18 -6.19
CA ILE A 59 -6.12 1.49 -4.91
C ILE A 59 -6.93 2.25 -3.87
N LYS A 60 -7.85 1.54 -3.22
CA LYS A 60 -8.60 2.03 -2.08
C LYS A 60 -8.16 1.29 -0.82
N LEU A 61 -7.82 2.01 0.24
CA LEU A 61 -7.38 1.45 1.51
C LEU A 61 -8.00 2.19 2.68
N GLN A 62 -8.37 1.43 3.72
CA GLN A 62 -8.92 1.96 4.96
C GLN A 62 -8.13 1.44 6.17
N PRO A 63 -7.04 2.12 6.58
CA PRO A 63 -6.26 1.68 7.73
C PRO A 63 -7.02 1.85 9.05
N ILE A 64 -7.12 0.77 9.83
CA ILE A 64 -7.74 0.77 11.17
C ILE A 64 -6.66 0.98 12.24
N LEU A 65 -6.46 2.23 12.66
CA LEU A 65 -5.45 2.61 13.65
C LEU A 65 -5.94 2.63 15.10
N TYR A 66 -7.26 2.58 15.31
CA TYR A 66 -7.91 2.51 16.62
C TYR A 66 -8.93 1.38 16.60
N PRO A 67 -8.49 0.12 16.69
CA PRO A 67 -9.41 -1.00 16.81
C PRO A 67 -10.19 -0.94 18.13
N GLU A 68 -11.46 -1.30 18.09
CA GLU A 68 -12.39 -1.30 19.23
C GLU A 68 -12.78 -2.74 19.67
N GLY A 69 -11.97 -3.74 19.28
CA GLY A 69 -12.27 -5.16 19.43
C GLY A 69 -12.77 -5.77 18.12
N GLY A 70 -12.20 -6.89 17.66
CA GLY A 70 -12.75 -7.66 16.53
C GLY A 70 -11.75 -8.51 15.74
N PRO A 71 -12.17 -9.15 14.64
CA PRO A 71 -11.29 -10.03 13.84
C PRO A 71 -10.31 -9.27 12.92
N ASN A 72 -10.51 -7.97 12.71
CA ASN A 72 -9.77 -7.13 11.76
C ASN A 72 -8.97 -6.02 12.45
N GLU A 73 -8.55 -6.24 13.70
CA GLU A 73 -7.71 -5.28 14.41
C GLU A 73 -6.39 -5.06 13.67
N TRP A 74 -5.95 -3.81 13.63
CA TRP A 74 -4.71 -3.43 12.94
C TRP A 74 -4.65 -3.94 11.51
N SER A 75 -5.76 -3.81 10.77
CA SER A 75 -5.80 -4.18 9.36
C SER A 75 -6.20 -2.99 8.50
N ALA A 76 -6.00 -3.14 7.20
CA ALA A 76 -6.45 -2.21 6.18
C ALA A 76 -7.26 -2.97 5.12
N PRO A 77 -8.59 -3.08 5.29
CA PRO A 77 -9.48 -3.46 4.21
C PRO A 77 -9.30 -2.53 3.00
N GLY A 78 -9.42 -3.10 1.81
CA GLY A 78 -9.23 -2.35 0.58
C GLY A 78 -9.71 -3.05 -0.67
N SER A 79 -9.58 -2.35 -1.78
CA SER A 79 -9.82 -2.85 -3.13
C SER A 79 -8.78 -2.33 -4.09
N VAL A 80 -8.48 -3.12 -5.11
CA VAL A 80 -7.62 -2.71 -6.21
C VAL A 80 -8.34 -2.96 -7.52
N GLU A 81 -8.26 -1.98 -8.42
CA GLU A 81 -8.56 -2.16 -9.84
C GLU A 81 -7.29 -1.96 -10.65
N ILE A 82 -6.97 -2.94 -11.49
CA ILE A 82 -5.79 -2.95 -12.35
C ILE A 82 -6.26 -2.87 -13.79
N THR A 83 -6.07 -1.71 -14.41
CA THR A 83 -6.23 -1.57 -15.87
C THR A 83 -4.94 -2.03 -16.54
N ALA A 84 -5.04 -3.02 -17.42
CA ALA A 84 -3.89 -3.62 -18.08
C ALA A 84 -4.17 -4.01 -19.54
N LEU A 85 -3.11 -4.14 -20.34
CA LEU A 85 -3.17 -4.63 -21.72
C LEU A 85 -2.87 -6.13 -21.75
N GLY A 86 -3.66 -6.92 -22.47
CA GLY A 86 -3.31 -8.31 -22.79
C GLY A 86 -2.08 -8.37 -23.68
N VAL A 87 -1.08 -9.18 -23.31
CA VAL A 87 0.18 -9.31 -24.07
C VAL A 87 0.48 -10.74 -24.53
N SER A 88 -0.37 -11.70 -24.17
CA SER A 88 -0.28 -13.09 -24.64
C SER A 88 -1.66 -13.73 -24.67
N GLU A 89 -1.84 -14.70 -25.56
CA GLU A 89 -3.09 -15.45 -25.75
C GLU A 89 -3.19 -16.62 -24.76
N ILE A 90 -3.26 -16.31 -23.47
CA ILE A 90 -3.35 -17.29 -22.39
C ILE A 90 -4.57 -17.04 -21.52
N ASN A 91 -5.04 -18.07 -20.81
CA ASN A 91 -6.20 -17.99 -19.92
C ASN A 91 -5.82 -17.86 -18.44
N LYS A 92 -4.58 -17.50 -18.12
CA LYS A 92 -4.12 -17.37 -16.73
C LYS A 92 -3.43 -16.03 -16.53
N ILE A 93 -3.98 -15.24 -15.62
CA ILE A 93 -3.31 -14.05 -15.09
C ILE A 93 -2.55 -14.45 -13.84
N VAL A 94 -1.31 -13.99 -13.69
CA VAL A 94 -0.54 -14.20 -12.46
C VAL A 94 -0.11 -12.84 -11.92
N ILE A 95 -0.43 -12.59 -10.66
CA ILE A 95 -0.04 -11.37 -9.93
C ILE A 95 0.74 -11.74 -8.68
N HIS A 96 1.46 -10.78 -8.10
CA HIS A 96 2.08 -10.93 -6.80
C HIS A 96 1.11 -10.64 -5.66
N ARG A 97 1.21 -11.45 -4.61
CA ARG A 97 0.49 -11.29 -3.34
C ARG A 97 1.28 -12.00 -2.24
N HIS A 98 1.47 -11.37 -1.08
CA HIS A 98 2.02 -12.05 0.09
C HIS A 98 0.98 -13.01 0.72
N PRO A 99 1.38 -14.17 1.29
CA PRO A 99 0.45 -15.10 1.96
C PRO A 99 -0.46 -14.44 2.99
N ASP A 100 0.10 -13.52 3.78
CA ASP A 100 -0.62 -12.81 4.84
C ASP A 100 -1.68 -11.82 4.32
N LEU A 101 -1.63 -11.45 3.04
CA LEU A 101 -2.63 -10.57 2.43
C LEU A 101 -3.87 -11.40 2.11
N LYS A 102 -5.00 -11.13 2.75
CA LYS A 102 -6.22 -11.93 2.59
C LYS A 102 -7.02 -11.41 1.39
N ILE A 103 -7.10 -12.18 0.30
CA ILE A 103 -7.92 -11.84 -0.88
C ILE A 103 -9.33 -12.43 -0.70
N ASN A 104 -10.36 -11.62 -0.96
CA ASN A 104 -11.72 -12.14 -1.09
C ASN A 104 -11.91 -12.73 -2.50
N GLN A 105 -11.83 -14.05 -2.62
CA GLN A 105 -11.89 -14.74 -3.92
C GLN A 105 -13.19 -14.48 -4.70
N THR A 106 -14.32 -14.30 -4.01
CA THR A 106 -15.62 -14.04 -4.66
C THR A 106 -15.75 -12.62 -5.21
N SER A 107 -14.83 -11.73 -4.83
CA SER A 107 -14.79 -10.35 -5.34
C SER A 107 -14.00 -10.19 -6.64
N ILE A 108 -13.29 -11.24 -7.08
CA ILE A 108 -12.41 -11.18 -8.24
C ILE A 108 -13.27 -11.09 -9.50
N THR A 109 -13.10 -10.00 -10.25
CA THR A 109 -13.77 -9.81 -11.54
C THR A 109 -12.77 -9.36 -12.60
N LEU A 110 -13.01 -9.78 -13.84
CA LEU A 110 -12.26 -9.33 -15.00
C LEU A 110 -13.26 -8.86 -16.05
N SER A 111 -13.08 -7.64 -16.55
CA SER A 111 -13.86 -7.12 -17.68
C SER A 111 -12.95 -6.60 -18.77
N ASP A 112 -13.42 -6.61 -20.01
CA ASP A 112 -12.72 -5.93 -21.11
C ASP A 112 -13.11 -4.46 -21.23
N GLU A 113 -12.47 -3.76 -22.16
CA GLU A 113 -12.73 -2.36 -22.50
C GLU A 113 -14.15 -2.04 -22.99
N PHE A 114 -14.96 -3.06 -23.27
CA PHE A 114 -16.37 -2.93 -23.63
C PHE A 114 -17.29 -3.32 -22.46
N HIS A 115 -16.73 -3.49 -21.25
CA HIS A 115 -17.43 -3.95 -20.05
C HIS A 115 -18.02 -5.36 -20.15
N ASN A 116 -17.55 -6.18 -21.09
CA ASN A 116 -17.92 -7.59 -21.11
C ASN A 116 -17.18 -8.29 -19.98
N SER A 117 -17.90 -9.09 -19.19
CA SER A 117 -17.29 -9.89 -18.13
C SER A 117 -16.59 -11.13 -18.71
N ILE A 118 -15.34 -11.36 -18.31
CA ILE A 118 -14.61 -12.59 -18.57
C ILE A 118 -14.77 -13.46 -17.33
N LYS A 119 -15.27 -14.68 -17.52
CA LYS A 119 -15.49 -15.61 -16.42
C LYS A 119 -14.16 -15.97 -15.75
N VAL A 120 -14.11 -15.82 -14.42
CA VAL A 120 -13.06 -16.38 -13.57
C VAL A 120 -13.51 -17.77 -13.15
N GLU A 121 -12.76 -18.80 -13.55
CA GLU A 121 -13.10 -20.21 -13.30
C GLU A 121 -12.58 -20.69 -11.96
N SER A 122 -11.33 -20.33 -11.63
CA SER A 122 -10.68 -20.73 -10.39
C SER A 122 -9.52 -19.80 -10.06
N VAL A 123 -8.99 -19.97 -8.85
CA VAL A 123 -7.75 -19.34 -8.40
C VAL A 123 -6.78 -20.42 -7.97
N GLU A 124 -5.51 -20.20 -8.27
CA GLU A 124 -4.40 -21.11 -7.98
C GLU A 124 -3.35 -20.36 -7.18
N GLU A 125 -3.08 -20.82 -5.96
CA GLU A 125 -1.97 -20.30 -5.17
C GLU A 125 -0.68 -21.00 -5.60
N GLY A 126 0.35 -20.22 -5.95
CA GLY A 126 1.64 -20.75 -6.39
C GLY A 126 2.33 -21.58 -5.31
N SER A 127 3.18 -22.52 -5.72
CA SER A 127 4.06 -23.25 -4.80
C SER A 127 5.06 -22.32 -4.12
N ASP A 128 5.51 -21.27 -4.83
CA ASP A 128 6.08 -20.08 -4.25
C ASP A 128 4.93 -19.18 -3.80
N SER A 129 4.70 -19.11 -2.49
CA SER A 129 3.51 -18.52 -1.88
C SER A 129 3.27 -17.02 -2.15
N HIS A 130 4.07 -16.42 -3.03
CA HIS A 130 4.02 -15.03 -3.46
C HIS A 130 3.32 -14.78 -4.80
N LYS A 131 2.93 -15.83 -5.53
CA LYS A 131 2.20 -15.72 -6.80
C LYS A 131 0.75 -16.16 -6.64
N TYR A 132 -0.14 -15.42 -7.29
CA TYR A 132 -1.58 -15.65 -7.26
C TYR A 132 -2.10 -15.77 -8.70
N GLY A 133 -2.46 -16.99 -9.08
CA GLY A 133 -2.97 -17.34 -10.40
C GLY A 133 -4.49 -17.21 -10.45
N ILE A 134 -4.99 -16.56 -11.49
CA ILE A 134 -6.41 -16.37 -11.77
C ILE A 134 -6.69 -17.03 -13.12
N VAL A 135 -7.44 -18.13 -13.10
CA VAL A 135 -7.77 -18.92 -14.29
C VAL A 135 -9.07 -18.41 -14.90
N LEU A 136 -9.05 -18.19 -16.20
CA LEU A 136 -10.12 -17.58 -16.98
C LEU A 136 -10.82 -18.62 -17.85
N GLY A 137 -12.10 -18.39 -18.12
CA GLY A 137 -12.90 -19.22 -19.03
C GLY A 137 -12.57 -19.02 -20.51
N SER A 138 -11.79 -17.99 -20.85
CA SER A 138 -11.32 -17.70 -22.19
C SER A 138 -9.92 -17.09 -22.17
N ASN A 139 -9.20 -17.21 -23.28
CA ASN A 139 -7.89 -16.59 -23.44
C ASN A 139 -8.02 -15.06 -23.48
N LEU A 140 -7.00 -14.38 -22.93
CA LEU A 140 -6.77 -12.98 -23.17
C LEU A 140 -6.50 -12.73 -24.66
N ILE A 141 -6.87 -11.55 -25.14
CA ILE A 141 -6.62 -11.09 -26.50
C ILE A 141 -5.48 -10.09 -26.46
N ILE A 142 -4.46 -10.31 -27.29
CA ILE A 142 -3.32 -9.41 -27.39
C ILE A 142 -3.80 -8.01 -27.82
N GLY A 143 -3.37 -6.99 -27.11
CA GLY A 143 -3.72 -5.58 -27.41
C GLY A 143 -5.09 -5.13 -26.89
N ARG A 144 -5.90 -6.02 -26.33
CA ARG A 144 -7.16 -5.66 -25.65
C ARG A 144 -6.87 -5.17 -24.23
N LYS A 145 -7.58 -4.13 -23.77
CA LYS A 145 -7.51 -3.71 -22.38
C LYS A 145 -8.48 -4.50 -21.51
N TYR A 146 -8.05 -4.73 -20.29
CA TYR A 146 -8.81 -5.40 -19.25
C TYR A 146 -8.75 -4.61 -17.95
N VAL A 147 -9.81 -4.73 -17.14
CA VAL A 147 -9.88 -4.24 -15.76
C VAL A 147 -10.06 -5.44 -14.85
N LEU A 148 -9.03 -5.72 -14.06
CA LEU A 148 -9.03 -6.74 -13.01
C LEU A 148 -9.35 -6.06 -11.67
N SER A 149 -10.43 -6.47 -11.00
CA SER A 149 -10.84 -5.92 -9.70
C SER A 149 -10.78 -6.99 -8.61
N LEU A 150 -10.25 -6.66 -7.43
CA LEU A 150 -10.19 -7.53 -6.25
C LEU A 150 -10.40 -6.73 -4.96
N LYS A 151 -11.07 -7.32 -3.98
CA LYS A 151 -11.08 -6.86 -2.58
C LYS A 151 -10.11 -7.68 -1.73
N PHE A 152 -9.47 -7.02 -0.77
CA PHE A 152 -8.49 -7.64 0.11
C PHE A 152 -8.49 -7.01 1.51
N VAL A 153 -7.81 -7.66 2.44
CA VAL A 153 -7.50 -7.15 3.78
C VAL A 153 -6.00 -7.29 4.02
N ALA A 154 -5.31 -6.17 4.12
CA ALA A 154 -3.88 -6.11 4.45
C ALA A 154 -3.67 -6.02 5.96
N ASP A 155 -2.58 -6.59 6.45
CA ASP A 155 -2.15 -6.41 7.84
C ASP A 155 -1.41 -5.07 8.02
N ILE A 156 -1.66 -4.39 9.13
CA ILE A 156 -0.85 -3.24 9.59
C ILE A 156 0.09 -3.78 10.67
N ASN A 157 1.22 -4.33 10.22
CA ASN A 157 2.17 -5.01 11.11
C ASN A 157 2.81 -4.05 12.14
N ASP A 158 3.46 -4.61 13.15
CA ASP A 158 4.04 -3.87 14.28
C ASP A 158 5.32 -3.07 13.94
N GLY A 159 5.76 -3.09 12.69
CA GLY A 159 6.95 -2.40 12.22
C GLY A 159 8.26 -3.18 12.43
N SER A 160 8.23 -4.36 13.07
CA SER A 160 9.42 -5.18 13.33
C SER A 160 10.22 -5.54 12.07
N THR A 161 9.54 -5.70 10.94
CA THR A 161 10.15 -5.99 9.63
C THR A 161 10.48 -4.73 8.82
N GLY A 162 9.90 -3.58 9.19
CA GLY A 162 10.00 -2.33 8.43
C GLY A 162 9.51 -2.42 6.98
N LEU A 163 8.69 -3.42 6.63
CA LEU A 163 8.30 -3.75 5.25
C LEU A 163 6.77 -3.83 5.10
N GLY A 164 6.25 -3.35 3.97
CA GLY A 164 4.82 -3.31 3.69
C GLY A 164 4.12 -2.15 4.40
N LEU A 165 2.89 -2.35 4.86
CA LEU A 165 2.11 -1.40 5.67
C LEU A 165 2.31 -1.72 7.14
N TYR A 166 2.76 -0.74 7.93
CA TYR A 166 3.02 -0.94 9.35
C TYR A 166 2.64 0.26 10.20
N ARG A 167 2.40 0.00 11.49
CA ARG A 167 2.06 1.02 12.48
C ARG A 167 3.30 1.54 13.18
N ALA A 168 3.28 2.82 13.50
CA ALA A 168 4.24 3.43 14.39
C ALA A 168 3.53 4.36 15.39
N PHE A 169 4.24 4.72 16.45
CA PHE A 169 3.73 5.53 17.55
C PHE A 169 4.71 6.65 17.86
N TYR A 170 4.20 7.82 18.25
CA TYR A 170 5.00 8.87 18.84
C TYR A 170 4.18 9.61 19.89
N THR A 171 4.87 10.20 20.87
CA THR A 171 4.23 11.03 21.90
C THR A 171 4.28 12.48 21.46
N ASP A 172 3.14 13.18 21.47
CA ASP A 172 3.08 14.59 21.14
C ASP A 172 3.55 15.48 22.31
N GLN A 173 3.55 16.80 22.09
CA GLN A 173 3.98 17.78 23.10
C GLN A 173 3.08 17.81 24.35
N ASN A 174 1.86 17.29 24.27
CA ASN A 174 0.91 17.21 25.37
C ASN A 174 1.03 15.88 26.14
N GLY A 175 1.90 14.97 25.71
CA GLY A 175 2.04 13.64 26.31
C GLY A 175 1.10 12.58 25.72
N ASP A 176 0.34 12.91 24.67
CA ASP A 176 -0.58 11.96 24.04
C ASP A 176 0.16 11.03 23.07
N VAL A 177 -0.07 9.73 23.19
CA VAL A 177 0.40 8.76 22.19
C VAL A 177 -0.42 8.89 20.90
N LYS A 178 0.21 9.35 19.84
CA LYS A 178 -0.32 9.36 18.48
C LYS A 178 0.10 8.09 17.75
N ARG A 179 -0.81 7.60 16.91
CA ARG A 179 -0.62 6.42 16.07
C ARG A 179 -0.50 6.88 14.63
N LEU A 180 0.24 6.15 13.80
CA LEU A 180 0.28 6.36 12.36
C LEU A 180 0.43 5.02 11.64
N ALA A 181 -0.06 4.96 10.41
CA ALA A 181 0.29 3.91 9.46
C ALA A 181 1.22 4.52 8.40
N THR A 182 2.26 3.78 8.04
CA THR A 182 3.18 4.16 6.97
C THR A 182 3.55 2.94 6.14
N THR A 183 4.08 3.17 4.95
CA THR A 183 4.48 2.11 4.04
C THR A 183 5.98 2.14 3.77
N GLN A 184 6.55 0.96 3.56
CA GLN A 184 7.87 0.78 2.95
C GLN A 184 7.79 -0.37 1.96
N PHE A 185 7.83 -0.07 0.67
CA PHE A 185 7.62 -1.07 -0.39
C PHE A 185 8.90 -1.62 -0.99
N MET A 186 10.06 -1.00 -0.74
CA MET A 186 11.31 -1.55 -1.22
C MET A 186 11.71 -2.81 -0.43
N GLU A 187 12.09 -3.92 -1.06
CA GLU A 187 12.09 -4.20 -2.51
C GLU A 187 10.80 -4.87 -3.02
N TYR A 188 10.08 -5.59 -2.14
CA TYR A 188 8.89 -6.40 -2.47
C TYR A 188 7.73 -6.17 -1.49
N GLY A 189 7.70 -5.03 -0.80
CA GLY A 189 6.71 -4.74 0.23
C GLY A 189 5.32 -4.41 -0.32
N ALA A 190 5.20 -4.02 -1.60
CA ALA A 190 3.91 -3.66 -2.19
C ALA A 190 2.93 -4.84 -2.20
N ARG A 191 3.40 -6.05 -2.56
CA ARG A 191 2.57 -7.28 -2.57
C ARG A 191 2.05 -7.70 -1.19
N LYS A 192 2.55 -7.10 -0.09
CA LYS A 192 2.01 -7.29 1.26
C LYS A 192 0.75 -6.45 1.53
N VAL A 193 0.53 -5.40 0.75
CA VAL A 193 -0.50 -4.39 1.02
C VAL A 193 -1.62 -4.44 0.01
N PHE A 194 -1.34 -4.75 -1.25
CA PHE A 194 -2.37 -4.97 -2.27
C PHE A 194 -1.85 -5.95 -3.33
N PRO A 195 -2.73 -6.74 -3.97
CA PRO A 195 -2.32 -7.62 -5.07
C PRO A 195 -1.86 -6.78 -6.28
N CYS A 196 -0.70 -7.07 -6.84
CA CYS A 196 -0.12 -6.24 -7.91
C CYS A 196 0.93 -6.97 -8.75
N LEU A 197 1.29 -6.41 -9.92
CA LEU A 197 2.43 -6.87 -10.71
C LEU A 197 3.72 -6.24 -10.18
N ASP A 198 4.18 -6.73 -9.02
CA ASP A 198 5.30 -6.20 -8.23
C ASP A 198 6.70 -6.55 -8.79
N GLU A 199 6.98 -6.10 -10.02
CA GLU A 199 8.34 -6.11 -10.61
C GLU A 199 8.68 -4.72 -11.17
N PRO A 200 9.94 -4.25 -11.07
CA PRO A 200 10.32 -2.90 -11.52
C PRO A 200 10.05 -2.61 -13.01
N SER A 201 9.98 -3.65 -13.85
CA SER A 201 9.66 -3.57 -15.28
C SER A 201 8.19 -3.17 -15.53
N PHE A 202 7.28 -3.44 -14.59
CA PHE A 202 5.84 -3.20 -14.70
C PHE A 202 5.42 -1.80 -14.25
N LYS A 203 5.99 -0.78 -14.89
CA LYS A 203 5.63 0.63 -14.63
C LYS A 203 4.18 0.92 -14.97
N SER A 204 3.52 1.68 -14.11
CA SER A 204 2.11 2.04 -14.22
C SER A 204 1.83 3.35 -13.47
N THR A 205 0.64 3.91 -13.70
CA THR A 205 0.15 5.07 -12.95
C THR A 205 -0.74 4.61 -11.79
N PHE A 206 -0.84 5.43 -10.73
CA PHE A 206 -1.58 5.07 -9.51
C PHE A 206 -2.50 6.20 -9.10
N ALA A 207 -3.77 5.89 -8.85
CA ALA A 207 -4.69 6.69 -8.08
C ALA A 207 -4.95 5.99 -6.74
N ILE A 208 -4.71 6.70 -5.64
CA ILE A 208 -4.76 6.14 -4.29
C ILE A 208 -5.83 6.89 -3.49
N TYR A 209 -6.79 6.15 -2.97
CA TYR A 209 -7.86 6.62 -2.12
C TYR A 209 -7.65 6.07 -0.71
N LEU A 210 -7.56 6.96 0.27
CA LEU A 210 -7.33 6.60 1.67
C LEU A 210 -8.49 7.07 2.52
N ALA A 211 -9.26 6.11 3.03
CA ALA A 211 -10.26 6.39 4.04
C ALA A 211 -9.58 6.62 5.39
N ARG A 212 -10.04 7.62 6.13
CA ARG A 212 -9.55 7.93 7.47
C ARG A 212 -10.70 8.41 8.35
N ARG A 213 -10.60 8.14 9.64
CA ARG A 213 -11.52 8.66 10.64
C ARG A 213 -11.34 10.18 10.74
N THR A 214 -12.43 10.93 10.69
CA THR A 214 -12.45 12.42 10.66
C THR A 214 -13.09 13.05 11.89
N GLU A 215 -13.91 12.31 12.65
CA GLU A 215 -14.80 12.86 13.67
C GLU A 215 -14.11 13.13 15.02
N ASP A 216 -13.11 12.33 15.39
CA ASP A 216 -12.42 12.40 16.70
C ASP A 216 -10.88 12.36 16.59
N LYS A 217 -10.34 12.18 15.37
CA LYS A 217 -8.90 12.14 15.10
C LYS A 217 -8.55 13.05 13.93
N ASN A 218 -7.67 14.01 14.17
CA ASN A 218 -7.12 14.89 13.14
C ASN A 218 -5.97 14.21 12.39
N TYR A 219 -6.28 13.18 11.61
CA TYR A 219 -5.30 12.54 10.73
C TYR A 219 -5.01 13.39 9.50
N ILE A 220 -3.72 13.52 9.19
CA ILE A 220 -3.25 14.00 7.89
C ILE A 220 -2.91 12.77 7.04
N THR A 221 -3.29 12.81 5.78
CA THR A 221 -2.92 11.80 4.79
C THR A 221 -1.83 12.36 3.89
N LEU A 222 -0.82 11.56 3.57
CA LEU A 222 0.24 11.93 2.62
C LEU A 222 0.41 10.80 1.61
N THR A 223 0.59 11.15 0.34
CA THR A 223 0.88 10.20 -0.75
C THR A 223 1.88 10.84 -1.71
N ASN A 224 2.28 10.14 -2.76
CA ASN A 224 3.18 10.66 -3.79
C ASN A 224 2.62 11.89 -4.54
N SER A 225 1.30 12.05 -4.60
CA SER A 225 0.62 13.09 -5.35
C SER A 225 -0.17 14.03 -4.43
N ILE A 226 -0.48 15.23 -4.93
CA ILE A 226 -1.32 16.20 -4.21
C ILE A 226 -2.69 15.57 -3.92
N LEU A 227 -3.15 15.67 -2.68
CA LEU A 227 -4.44 15.15 -2.26
C LEU A 227 -5.59 15.92 -2.91
N LYS A 228 -6.57 15.18 -3.42
CA LYS A 228 -7.90 15.69 -3.76
C LYS A 228 -8.87 15.21 -2.69
N ILE A 229 -9.38 16.12 -1.87
CA ILE A 229 -10.36 15.79 -0.83
C ILE A 229 -11.75 15.88 -1.48
N ASN A 230 -12.37 14.74 -1.75
CA ASN A 230 -13.78 14.71 -2.19
C ASN A 230 -14.68 14.99 -0.98
N GLY A 231 -15.15 16.23 -0.86
CA GLY A 231 -15.91 16.73 0.30
C GLY A 231 -17.35 16.22 0.46
N SER A 232 -17.73 15.05 -0.06
CA SER A 232 -19.14 14.62 -0.02
C SER A 232 -19.40 13.11 -0.12
N GLY A 233 -18.43 12.25 0.20
CA GLY A 233 -18.64 10.80 0.14
C GLY A 233 -18.07 10.12 1.36
N VAL A 234 -18.86 9.97 2.42
CA VAL A 234 -18.71 8.79 3.28
C VAL A 234 -19.17 7.62 2.41
N GLU A 235 -18.27 7.03 1.64
CA GLU A 235 -18.50 5.68 1.14
C GLU A 235 -18.26 4.77 2.34
N GLU A 236 -19.35 4.35 3.00
CA GLU A 236 -19.31 3.22 3.92
C GLU A 236 -18.88 1.99 3.11
N TYR A 237 -17.73 1.42 3.45
CA TYR A 237 -17.23 0.16 2.90
C TYR A 237 -17.41 -0.97 3.91
#